data_AF-A0A965KGP7-F1
#
_entry.id   AF-A0A965KGP7-F1
#
_cell.length_a   1.000
_cell.length_b   1.000
_cell.length_c   1.000
_cell.angle_alpha   90.00
_cell.angle_beta   90.00
_cell.angle_gamma   90.00
#
_symmetry.space_group_name_H-M   'P 1'
#
loop_
_entity.id
_entity.type
_entity.pdbx_description
1 polymer ?
#
loop_
_entity_poly.entity_id
_entity_poly.type
_entity_poly.pdbx_seq_one_letter_code
_entity_poly.pdbx_strand_id
1 'polypeptide(L)'
;MQENLKRLREMRPRGQRLDILELPLPKPIHLAGRDLPPSHANFLIVNGGVLVPLYGQDSDNVAMGIIGDCFPGRKIVGIDCRVLLIEGGALHCLSQQQPA
;
A
#
# COMPACT_ATOMS: atom_id res chain seq x y z
N MET A 1 -4.91 14.59 0.41
CA MET A 1 -3.92 13.86 1.24
C MET A 1 -3.23 14.71 2.31
N GLN A 2 -2.92 15.99 2.06
CA GLN A 2 -2.15 16.83 3.01
C GLN A 2 -2.78 16.95 4.42
N GLU A 3 -4.11 16.97 4.50
CA GLU A 3 -4.82 17.02 5.79
C GLU A 3 -4.57 15.76 6.65
N ASN A 4 -4.63 14.56 6.07
CA ASN A 4 -4.38 13.33 6.81
C ASN A 4 -2.92 13.23 7.26
N LEU A 5 -1.98 13.68 6.41
CA LEU A 5 -0.56 13.71 6.76
C LEU A 5 -0.28 14.67 7.93
N LYS A 6 -0.92 15.85 7.93
CA LYS A 6 -0.84 16.80 9.05
C LYS A 6 -1.35 16.16 10.34
N ARG A 7 -2.51 15.52 10.30
CA ARG A 7 -3.08 14.80 11.46
C ARG A 7 -2.12 13.73 11.98
N LEU A 8 -1.55 12.90 11.09
CA LEU A 8 -0.57 11.87 11.49
C LEU A 8 0.67 12.50 12.16
N ARG A 9 1.19 13.61 11.64
CA ARG A 9 2.35 14.33 12.22
C ARG A 9 2.06 14.91 13.60
N GLU A 10 0.80 15.24 13.88
CA GLU A 10 0.33 15.76 15.17
C GLU A 10 0.00 14.65 16.18
N MET A 11 -0.32 13.44 15.71
CA MET A 11 -0.70 12.31 16.58
C MET A 11 0.41 11.89 17.55
N ARG A 12 -0.01 11.56 18.77
CA ARG A 12 0.86 11.06 19.85
C ARG A 12 0.33 9.78 20.52
N PRO A 13 0.25 8.65 19.81
CA PRO A 13 -0.14 7.40 20.45
C PRO A 13 0.87 7.04 21.55
N ARG A 14 0.37 6.72 22.75
CA ARG A 14 1.19 6.40 23.93
C ARG A 14 2.23 7.48 24.26
N GLY A 15 1.93 8.75 23.93
CA GLY A 15 2.79 9.90 24.22
C GLY A 15 3.97 10.11 23.26
N GLN A 16 4.15 9.27 22.23
CA GLN A 16 5.28 9.36 21.30
C GLN A 16 4.83 9.80 19.90
N ARG A 17 5.71 10.46 19.14
CA ARG A 17 5.43 10.77 17.72
C ARG A 17 5.36 9.48 16.90
N LEU A 18 4.54 9.49 15.86
CA LEU A 18 4.60 8.46 14.82
C LEU A 18 5.84 8.68 13.95
N ASP A 19 6.53 7.59 13.62
CA ASP A 19 7.46 7.56 12.50
C ASP A 19 6.66 7.42 11.21
N ILE A 20 6.76 8.42 10.33
CA ILE A 20 5.92 8.52 9.13
C ILE A 20 6.81 8.35 7.91
N LEU A 21 6.53 7.30 7.16
CA LEU A 21 7.06 7.08 5.81
C LEU A 21 5.93 7.29 4.81
N GLU A 22 6.18 8.12 3.80
CA GLU A 22 5.21 8.42 2.77
C GLU A 22 5.38 7.43 1.61
N LEU A 23 4.27 6.80 1.19
CA LEU A 23 4.25 5.97 0.00
C LEU A 23 3.88 6.81 -1.23
N PRO A 24 4.51 6.57 -2.39
CA PRO A 24 4.14 7.25 -3.62
C PRO A 24 2.70 6.88 -3.99
N LEU A 25 1.90 7.89 -4.33
CA LEU A 25 0.58 7.65 -4.90
C LEU A 25 0.75 7.28 -6.38
N PRO A 26 0.19 6.16 -6.85
CA PRO A 26 0.16 5.87 -8.28
C PRO A 26 -0.59 6.97 -9.04
N LYS A 27 -0.20 7.22 -10.29
CA LYS A 27 -0.96 8.11 -11.18
C LYS A 27 -2.38 7.54 -11.37
N PRO A 28 -3.40 8.42 -11.50
CA PRO A 28 -4.76 7.99 -11.76
C PRO A 28 -4.84 7.04 -12.96
N ILE A 29 -5.64 5.99 -12.85
CA ILE A 29 -5.92 5.04 -13.93
C ILE A 29 -7.38 5.23 -14.32
N HIS A 30 -7.63 5.59 -15.58
CA HIS A 30 -8.97 5.71 -16.12
C HIS A 30 -9.26 4.52 -17.05
N LEU A 31 -10.35 3.79 -16.76
CA LEU A 31 -10.72 2.60 -17.53
C LEU A 31 -12.24 2.47 -17.58
N ALA A 32 -12.80 2.19 -18.77
CA ALA A 32 -14.23 2.00 -18.98
C ALA A 32 -15.11 3.14 -18.42
N GLY A 33 -14.67 4.39 -18.57
CA GLY A 33 -15.43 5.58 -18.18
C GLY A 33 -15.41 5.90 -16.68
N ARG A 34 -14.55 5.23 -15.90
CA ARG A 34 -14.41 5.46 -14.46
C ARG A 34 -12.96 5.65 -14.04
N ASP A 35 -12.78 6.43 -12.99
CA ASP A 35 -11.51 6.56 -12.29
C ASP A 35 -11.36 5.42 -11.31
N LEU A 36 -10.25 4.71 -11.43
CA LEU A 36 -9.89 3.63 -10.54
C LEU A 36 -9.01 4.17 -9.40
N PRO A 37 -9.07 3.60 -8.18
CA PRO A 37 -8.31 4.09 -7.02
C PRO A 37 -7.06 3.26 -6.70
N PRO A 38 -5.97 3.31 -7.50
CA PRO A 38 -4.77 2.54 -7.22
C PRO A 38 -4.09 3.03 -5.93
N SER A 39 -3.63 2.11 -5.09
CA SER A 39 -2.93 2.43 -3.85
C SER A 39 -1.99 1.32 -3.41
N HIS A 40 -0.70 1.63 -3.35
CA HIS A 40 0.30 0.72 -2.78
C HIS A 40 0.07 0.42 -1.30
N ALA A 41 -0.69 1.28 -0.59
CA ALA A 41 -1.05 1.04 0.80
C ALA A 41 -2.02 -0.13 1.00
N ASN A 42 -2.59 -0.70 -0.08
CA ASN A 42 -3.44 -1.90 -0.03
C ASN A 42 -2.63 -3.22 -0.09
N PHE A 43 -1.41 -3.21 0.47
CA PHE A 43 -0.54 -4.38 0.56
C PHE A 43 -1.03 -5.39 1.59
N LEU A 44 -0.62 -6.65 1.42
CA LEU A 44 -1.01 -7.75 2.30
C LEU A 44 0.21 -8.34 3.02
N ILE A 45 0.18 -8.31 4.34
CA ILE A 45 1.19 -8.95 5.18
C ILE A 45 0.81 -10.41 5.38
N VAL A 46 1.74 -11.33 5.08
CA VAL A 46 1.57 -12.78 5.29
C VAL A 46 2.72 -13.31 6.16
N ASN A 47 2.62 -14.57 6.59
CA ASN A 47 3.71 -15.23 7.30
C ASN A 47 4.98 -15.21 6.44
N GLY A 48 6.04 -14.59 6.95
CA GLY A 48 7.34 -14.49 6.27
C GLY A 48 7.40 -13.52 5.09
N GLY A 49 6.33 -12.78 4.75
CA GLY A 49 6.32 -11.95 3.55
C GLY A 49 5.35 -10.78 3.54
N VAL A 50 5.47 -9.95 2.51
CA VAL A 50 4.56 -8.85 2.18
C VAL A 50 4.28 -8.85 0.68
N LEU A 51 3.01 -8.90 0.30
CA LEU A 51 2.56 -8.82 -1.08
C LEU A 51 2.18 -7.38 -1.39
N VAL A 52 2.84 -6.75 -2.37
CA VAL A 52 2.67 -5.34 -2.73
C VAL A 52 1.89 -5.25 -4.05
N PRO A 53 0.77 -4.49 -4.12
CA PRO A 53 0.04 -4.34 -5.36
C PRO A 53 0.83 -3.43 -6.32
N LEU A 54 1.00 -3.88 -7.56
CA LEU A 54 1.67 -3.16 -8.64
C LEU A 54 0.65 -2.73 -9.69
N TYR A 55 0.90 -1.59 -10.33
CA TYR A 55 -0.02 -0.97 -11.29
C TYR A 55 0.61 -0.67 -12.66
N GLY A 56 1.85 -1.12 -12.89
CA GLY A 56 2.60 -0.91 -14.12
C GLY A 56 3.13 0.53 -14.24
N GLN A 57 3.50 1.14 -13.10
CA GLN A 57 3.96 2.52 -13.04
C GLN A 57 5.29 2.65 -12.31
N ASP A 58 6.02 3.74 -12.52
CA ASP A 58 7.32 3.97 -11.86
C ASP A 58 7.21 3.99 -10.32
N SER A 59 6.04 4.33 -9.78
CA SER A 59 5.77 4.29 -8.33
C SER A 59 5.88 2.88 -7.74
N ASP A 60 5.69 1.83 -8.54
CA ASP A 60 5.69 0.43 -8.12
C ASP A 60 7.02 0.05 -7.45
N ASN A 61 8.15 0.39 -8.11
CA ASN A 61 9.49 0.08 -7.61
C ASN A 61 9.82 0.87 -6.34
N VAL A 62 9.41 2.14 -6.29
CA VAL A 62 9.63 3.01 -5.13
C VAL A 62 8.83 2.48 -3.93
N ALA A 63 7.57 2.10 -4.14
CA ALA A 63 6.74 1.53 -3.08
C ALA A 63 7.27 0.18 -2.58
N MET A 64 7.73 -0.70 -3.47
CA MET A 64 8.36 -1.95 -3.07
C MET A 64 9.60 -1.74 -2.21
N GLY A 65 10.44 -0.75 -2.53
CA GLY A 65 11.62 -0.40 -1.74
C GLY A 65 11.24 0.07 -0.32
N ILE A 66 10.37 1.08 -0.23
CA ILE A 66 9.94 1.65 1.05
C ILE A 66 9.26 0.59 1.92
N ILE A 67 8.39 -0.25 1.34
CA ILE A 67 7.74 -1.33 2.08
C ILE A 67 8.78 -2.37 2.52
N GLY A 68 9.77 -2.69 1.69
CA GLY A 68 10.85 -3.59 2.05
C GLY A 68 11.64 -3.13 3.27
N ASP A 69 11.99 -1.84 3.32
CA ASP A 69 12.72 -1.25 4.44
C ASP A 69 11.91 -1.32 5.75
N CYS A 70 10.58 -1.25 5.67
CA CYS A 70 9.68 -1.39 6.82
C CYS A 70 9.57 -2.82 7.38
N PHE A 71 9.91 -3.84 6.59
CA PHE A 71 9.71 -5.24 6.95
C PHE A 71 11.01 -6.07 6.81
N PRO A 72 12.07 -5.74 7.59
CA PRO A 72 13.33 -6.46 7.51
C PRO A 72 13.14 -7.95 7.81
N GLY A 73 13.77 -8.79 7.00
CA GLY A 73 13.67 -10.26 7.10
C GLY A 73 12.41 -10.87 6.49
N ARG A 74 11.49 -10.08 5.91
CA ARG A 74 10.35 -10.59 5.14
C ARG A 74 10.63 -10.56 3.63
N LYS A 75 10.09 -11.53 2.91
CA LYS A 75 10.11 -11.54 1.43
C LYS A 75 9.08 -10.54 0.89
N ILE A 76 9.54 -9.59 0.09
CA ILE A 76 8.67 -8.64 -0.62
C ILE A 76 8.35 -9.18 -2.01
N VAL A 77 7.07 -9.28 -2.34
CA VAL A 77 6.60 -9.81 -3.63
C VAL A 77 5.62 -8.85 -4.25
N GLY A 78 5.92 -8.35 -5.44
CA GLY A 78 5.00 -7.52 -6.22
C GLY A 78 3.97 -8.38 -6.95
N ILE A 79 2.69 -7.97 -6.92
CA ILE A 79 1.58 -8.63 -7.61
C ILE A 79 0.88 -7.61 -8.53
N ASP A 80 0.77 -7.90 -9.83
CA ASP A 80 0.00 -7.06 -10.75
C ASP A 80 -1.48 -7.06 -10.33
N CYS A 81 -1.96 -5.91 -9.88
CA CYS A 81 -3.31 -5.73 -9.36
C CYS A 81 -4.21 -4.92 -10.30
N ARG A 82 -3.78 -4.64 -11.54
CA ARG A 82 -4.59 -3.84 -12.49
C ARG A 82 -5.95 -4.47 -12.77
N VAL A 83 -6.03 -5.80 -12.80
CA VAL A 83 -7.31 -6.52 -12.96
C VAL A 83 -8.16 -6.42 -11.69
N LEU A 84 -7.56 -6.56 -10.50
CA LEU A 84 -8.30 -6.43 -9.23
C LEU A 84 -8.86 -5.02 -9.03
N LEU A 85 -8.12 -4.02 -9.51
CA LEU A 85 -8.48 -2.63 -9.41
C LEU A 85 -9.77 -2.29 -10.17
N ILE A 86 -10.10 -3.06 -11.21
CA ILE A 86 -11.39 -2.99 -11.93
C ILE A 86 -12.56 -3.24 -10.95
N GLU A 87 -12.38 -4.10 -9.94
CA GLU A 87 -13.41 -4.37 -8.94
C GLU A 87 -13.30 -3.44 -7.70
N GLY A 88 -12.47 -2.40 -7.79
CA GLY A 88 -12.34 -1.37 -6.75
C GLY A 88 -11.43 -1.74 -5.57
N GLY A 89 -10.67 -2.83 -5.66
CA GLY A 89 -9.80 -3.31 -4.59
C GLY A 89 -8.44 -3.83 -5.06
N ALA A 90 -7.62 -4.25 -4.10
CA ALA A 90 -6.39 -5.00 -4.37
C ALA A 90 -6.22 -6.10 -3.30
N LEU A 91 -4.98 -6.39 -2.88
CA LEU A 91 -4.65 -7.58 -2.11
C LEU A 91 -5.28 -7.60 -0.71
N HIS A 92 -5.16 -6.50 0.04
CA HIS A 92 -5.68 -6.42 1.41
C HIS A 92 -7.20 -6.62 1.45
N CYS A 93 -7.93 -6.03 0.50
CA CYS A 93 -9.40 -6.09 0.46
C CYS A 93 -9.96 -7.52 0.26
N LEU A 94 -9.19 -8.41 -0.36
CA LEU A 94 -9.62 -9.77 -0.69
C LEU A 94 -9.25 -10.79 0.39
N SER A 95 -8.64 -10.34 1.49
CA SER A 95 -8.02 -11.21 2.48
C SER A 95 -8.58 -10.96 3.89
N GLN A 96 -8.47 -11.98 4.73
CA GLN A 96 -8.70 -11.88 6.17
C GLN A 96 -7.66 -12.76 6.88
N GLN A 97 -6.86 -12.15 7.75
CA GLN A 97 -5.90 -12.89 8.56
C GLN A 97 -6.61 -13.62 9.71
N GLN A 98 -6.28 -14.89 9.90
CA GLN A 98 -6.61 -15.62 11.12
C GLN A 98 -5.32 -15.79 11.93
N PRO A 99 -5.23 -15.18 13.13
CA PRO A 99 -4.13 -15.43 14.05
C PRO A 99 -4.04 -16.93 14.40
N ALA A 100 -2.82 -17.38 14.70
CA ALA A 100 -2.58 -18.75 15.15
C ALA A 100 -3.23 -19.02 16.52
#